data_AF-A0A2E6TX49-F1
#
_entry.id   AF-A0A2E6TX49-F1
#
_cell.length_a   1.000
_cell.length_b   1.000
_cell.length_c   1.000
_cell.angle_alpha   90.00
_cell.angle_beta   90.00
_cell.angle_gamma   90.00
#
_symmetry.space_group_name_H-M   'P 1'
#
loop_
_entity.id
_entity.type
_entity.pdbx_description
1 polymer ?
#
loop_
_entity_poly.entity_id
_entity_poly.type
_entity_poly.pdbx_seq_one_letter_code
_entity_poly.pdbx_strand_id
1 'polypeptide(L)'
;MEWLHLILNLAALLLWIHWRHTPAHSSGSKAGFFKRHGTRLARGSVGLLLLAILLVGRAWFYHRIAPEVDWQPRVTFIAFTPEFSAAFSLPFTWADFGKQLAFSVISFSGWLVLYNFVLVFASTIKPATEDARRWRYFLRSQLGFLDMLPAVLIVPLAILLGASVHYGSAWWLMQLGILPGQSPEALLHLASGMAVLNLRIVAWMALGVLGLYVLNSYIYFGEHKFWKIIDSSGQAMLSPLRLFPLQWGKVDFAPLAAMAAAWGGLLLMHPERLSWLYQRLIG
;
A
#
# COMPACT_ATOMS: atom_id res chain seq x y z
N MET A 1 -19.50 0.51 12.91
CA MET A 1 -19.32 1.82 12.23
C MET A 1 -17.98 1.96 11.50
N GLU A 2 -16.95 1.15 11.82
CA GLU A 2 -15.73 0.93 11.02
C GLU A 2 -16.00 0.77 9.51
N TRP A 3 -17.10 0.11 9.16
CA TRP A 3 -17.55 -0.11 7.78
C TRP A 3 -17.74 1.18 6.97
N LEU A 4 -18.21 2.28 7.57
CA LEU A 4 -18.37 3.54 6.83
C LEU A 4 -17.02 4.17 6.51
N HIS A 5 -16.06 4.15 7.45
CA HIS A 5 -14.68 4.57 7.19
C HIS A 5 -14.04 3.73 6.08
N LEU A 6 -14.25 2.41 6.13
CA LEU A 6 -13.79 1.47 5.12
C LEU A 6 -14.36 1.82 3.74
N ILE A 7 -15.68 1.97 3.63
CA ILE A 7 -16.36 2.27 2.35
C ILE A 7 -15.87 3.61 1.79
N LEU A 8 -15.74 4.64 2.63
CA LEU A 8 -15.27 5.96 2.18
C LEU A 8 -13.81 5.92 1.71
N ASN A 9 -12.93 5.18 2.40
CA ASN A 9 -11.55 5.00 1.96
C ASN A 9 -11.47 4.17 0.66
N LEU A 10 -12.31 3.14 0.50
CA LEU A 10 -12.40 2.37 -0.75
C LEU A 10 -12.91 3.23 -1.90
N ALA A 11 -13.95 4.05 -1.68
CA ALA A 11 -14.45 4.99 -2.69
C ALA A 11 -13.37 6.01 -3.08
N ALA A 12 -12.65 6.58 -2.10
CA ALA A 12 -11.52 7.47 -2.34
C ALA A 12 -10.42 6.78 -3.16
N LEU A 13 -10.12 5.52 -2.85
CA LEU A 13 -9.12 4.73 -3.59
C LEU A 13 -9.57 4.46 -5.03
N LEU A 14 -10.85 4.16 -5.27
CA LEU A 14 -11.39 3.99 -6.61
C LEU A 14 -11.31 5.29 -7.43
N LEU A 15 -11.59 6.44 -6.81
CA LEU A 15 -11.44 7.75 -7.46
C LEU A 15 -9.97 8.05 -7.79
N TRP A 16 -9.05 7.69 -6.89
CA TRP A 16 -7.61 7.78 -7.14
C TRP A 16 -7.18 6.90 -8.31
N ILE A 17 -7.61 5.63 -8.33
CA ILE A 17 -7.33 4.68 -9.41
C ILE A 17 -7.87 5.22 -10.73
N HIS A 18 -9.12 5.70 -10.74
CA HIS A 18 -9.75 6.27 -11.92
C HIS A 18 -8.98 7.46 -12.47
N TRP A 19 -8.55 8.38 -11.59
CA TRP A 19 -7.70 9.50 -11.97
C TRP A 19 -6.41 9.03 -12.66
N ARG A 20 -5.69 8.10 -12.03
CA ARG A 20 -4.39 7.58 -12.52
C ARG A 20 -4.52 6.70 -13.77
N HIS A 21 -5.68 6.07 -13.99
CA HIS A 21 -5.92 5.18 -15.13
C HIS A 21 -6.24 5.93 -16.43
N THR A 22 -6.28 7.26 -16.43
CA THR A 22 -6.56 8.01 -17.66
C THR A 22 -5.43 7.82 -18.70
N PRO A 23 -5.74 7.34 -19.93
CA PRO A 23 -4.74 6.82 -20.84
C PRO A 23 -3.82 7.92 -21.40
N ALA A 24 -2.54 7.86 -21.04
CA ALA A 24 -1.48 8.47 -21.82
C ALA A 24 -1.26 7.64 -23.09
N HIS A 25 -1.98 7.95 -24.18
CA HIS A 25 -1.71 7.30 -25.45
C HIS A 25 -0.31 7.66 -25.99
N SER A 26 0.47 6.61 -26.20
CA SER A 26 1.66 6.43 -27.05
C SER A 26 2.10 7.68 -27.83
N SER A 27 3.30 8.17 -27.49
CA SER A 27 4.06 9.10 -28.33
C SER A 27 4.43 8.42 -29.65
N GLY A 28 3.60 8.61 -30.66
CA GLY A 28 3.88 8.21 -32.04
C GLY A 28 3.70 9.34 -33.07
N SER A 29 3.24 10.52 -32.65
CA SER A 29 3.04 11.64 -33.59
C SER A 29 3.43 12.97 -32.94
N LYS A 30 4.57 13.51 -33.39
CA LYS A 30 5.12 14.81 -32.97
C LYS A 30 4.37 16.02 -33.55
N ALA A 31 3.21 15.85 -34.21
CA ALA A 31 2.57 16.91 -34.98
C ALA A 31 1.31 17.53 -34.35
N GLY A 32 0.95 17.20 -33.10
CA GLY A 32 -0.33 17.63 -32.51
C GLY A 32 -0.26 18.13 -31.06
N PHE A 33 0.86 18.72 -30.65
CA PHE A 33 1.18 18.94 -29.23
C PHE A 33 0.27 19.97 -28.54
N PHE A 34 -0.11 21.08 -29.19
CA PHE A 34 -0.76 22.20 -28.49
C PHE A 34 -2.29 22.17 -28.45
N LYS A 35 -2.99 21.54 -29.42
CA LYS A 35 -4.47 21.58 -29.47
C LYS A 35 -5.17 20.46 -28.69
N ARG A 36 -4.42 19.45 -28.20
CA ARG A 36 -4.95 18.25 -27.53
C ARG A 36 -4.68 18.15 -26.02
N HIS A 37 -3.98 19.12 -25.43
CA HIS A 37 -3.70 19.14 -23.98
C HIS A 37 -4.90 19.62 -23.14
N GLY A 38 -5.77 20.48 -23.66
CA GLY A 38 -6.88 21.08 -22.90
C GLY A 38 -7.99 20.09 -22.48
N THR A 39 -8.37 19.15 -23.34
CA THR A 39 -9.44 18.17 -23.03
C THR A 39 -8.95 16.96 -22.24
N ARG A 40 -7.63 16.69 -22.23
CA ARG A 40 -6.99 15.61 -21.46
C ARG A 40 -6.82 15.96 -19.98
N LEU A 41 -6.41 17.19 -19.67
CA LEU A 41 -6.36 17.67 -18.29
C LEU A 41 -7.76 17.63 -17.64
N ALA A 42 -8.80 17.94 -18.42
CA ALA A 42 -10.17 18.03 -17.94
C ALA A 42 -10.78 16.69 -17.51
N ARG A 43 -10.46 15.55 -18.15
CA ARG A 43 -11.07 14.24 -17.79
C ARG A 43 -10.36 13.57 -16.62
N GLY A 44 -9.02 13.65 -16.54
CA GLY A 44 -8.28 13.14 -15.39
C GLY A 44 -8.57 13.94 -14.12
N SER A 45 -8.72 15.27 -14.23
CA SER A 45 -9.00 16.13 -13.07
C SER A 45 -10.35 15.87 -12.39
N VAL A 46 -11.34 15.26 -13.09
CA VAL A 46 -12.63 14.90 -12.47
C VAL A 46 -12.42 13.92 -11.30
N GLY A 47 -11.59 12.90 -11.47
CA GLY A 47 -11.31 11.93 -10.40
C GLY A 47 -10.69 12.57 -9.17
N LEU A 48 -9.74 13.50 -9.37
CA LEU A 48 -9.14 14.28 -8.28
C LEU A 48 -10.12 15.23 -7.61
N LEU A 49 -10.95 15.91 -8.40
CA LEU A 49 -11.94 16.85 -7.89
C LEU A 49 -12.99 16.12 -7.05
N LEU A 50 -13.49 14.97 -7.53
CA LEU A 50 -14.39 14.11 -6.78
C LEU A 50 -13.72 13.56 -5.51
N LEU A 51 -12.43 13.19 -5.58
CA LEU A 51 -11.67 12.78 -4.41
C LEU A 51 -11.57 13.91 -3.38
N ALA A 52 -11.26 15.14 -3.81
CA ALA A 52 -11.19 16.30 -2.93
C ALA A 52 -12.56 16.59 -2.29
N ILE A 53 -13.64 16.58 -3.07
CA ILE A 53 -15.01 16.72 -2.58
C ILE A 53 -15.33 15.62 -1.56
N LEU A 54 -14.95 14.38 -1.82
CA LEU A 54 -15.19 13.26 -0.92
C LEU A 54 -14.45 13.45 0.42
N LEU A 55 -13.17 13.86 0.40
CA LEU A 55 -12.39 14.04 1.62
C LEU A 55 -12.90 15.24 2.45
N VAL A 56 -13.22 16.36 1.80
CA VAL A 56 -13.78 17.55 2.45
C VAL A 56 -15.20 17.28 2.96
N GLY A 57 -16.03 16.61 2.15
CA GLY A 57 -17.39 16.22 2.52
C GLY A 57 -17.40 15.24 3.69
N ARG A 58 -16.46 14.29 3.72
CA ARG A 58 -16.26 13.38 4.86
C ARG A 58 -15.88 14.16 6.13
N ALA A 59 -14.97 15.13 6.03
CA ALA A 59 -14.60 15.99 7.16
C ALA A 59 -15.79 16.82 7.66
N TRP A 60 -16.57 17.38 6.74
CA TRP A 60 -17.78 18.15 7.06
C TRP A 60 -18.83 17.29 7.76
N PHE A 61 -19.04 16.06 7.27
CA PHE A 61 -19.95 15.09 7.89
C PHE A 61 -19.54 14.81 9.35
N TYR A 62 -18.25 14.56 9.63
CA TYR A 62 -17.79 14.34 11.00
C TYR A 62 -17.86 15.57 11.89
N HIS A 63 -17.73 16.75 11.31
CA HIS A 63 -17.82 17.98 12.07
C HIS A 63 -19.27 18.34 12.44
N ARG A 64 -20.23 18.07 11.55
CA ARG A 64 -21.62 18.53 11.70
C ARG A 64 -22.59 17.46 12.17
N ILE A 65 -22.51 16.25 11.63
CA ILE A 65 -23.52 15.21 11.85
C ILE A 65 -23.05 14.22 12.93
N ALA A 66 -21.77 13.88 12.96
CA ALA A 66 -21.25 12.91 13.92
C ALA A 66 -21.44 13.28 15.41
N PRO A 67 -21.46 14.56 15.84
CA PRO A 67 -21.80 14.92 17.22
C PRO A 67 -23.23 14.52 17.63
N GLU A 68 -24.18 14.58 16.69
CA GLU A 68 -25.60 14.29 16.96
C GLU A 68 -25.85 12.80 17.24
N VAL A 69 -24.94 11.95 16.76
CA VAL A 69 -25.00 10.48 16.93
C VAL A 69 -23.87 9.94 17.82
N ASP A 70 -23.22 10.83 18.59
CA ASP A 70 -22.09 10.52 19.49
C ASP A 70 -20.96 9.70 18.83
N TRP A 71 -20.67 10.00 17.56
CA TRP A 71 -19.70 9.24 16.78
C TRP A 71 -18.34 9.95 16.70
N GLN A 72 -17.31 9.36 17.31
CA GLN A 72 -15.93 9.86 17.21
C GLN A 72 -15.09 9.07 16.19
N PRO A 73 -14.57 9.72 15.13
CA PRO A 73 -13.62 9.09 14.23
C PRO A 73 -12.26 8.87 14.93
N ARG A 74 -11.62 7.73 14.65
CA ARG A 74 -10.35 7.34 15.25
C ARG A 74 -9.37 6.82 14.21
N VAL A 75 -8.09 7.18 14.37
CA VAL A 75 -6.98 6.57 13.62
C VAL A 75 -6.10 5.82 14.59
N THR A 76 -5.86 4.54 14.30
CA THR A 76 -4.94 3.72 15.07
C THR A 76 -3.54 3.85 14.49
N PHE A 77 -2.63 4.33 15.32
CA PHE A 77 -1.20 4.30 15.06
C PHE A 77 -0.55 3.24 15.95
N ILE A 78 0.56 2.69 15.48
CA ILE A 78 1.36 1.76 16.28
C ILE A 78 2.70 2.46 16.53
N ALA A 79 2.90 2.88 17.77
CA ALA A 79 4.17 3.45 18.21
C ALA A 79 5.17 2.32 18.43
N PHE A 80 6.37 2.56 17.96
CA PHE A 80 7.54 1.75 18.22
C PHE A 80 8.52 2.59 19.01
N THR A 81 8.55 2.38 20.32
CA THR A 81 9.70 2.79 21.13
C THR A 81 10.50 1.53 21.50
N PRO A 82 11.80 1.67 21.79
CA PRO A 82 12.60 0.55 22.29
C PRO A 82 11.94 -0.12 23.50
N GLU A 83 11.19 0.62 24.32
CA GLU A 83 10.66 0.14 25.60
C GLU A 83 9.24 -0.45 25.50
N PHE A 84 8.42 -0.04 24.52
CA PHE A 84 7.04 -0.53 24.39
C PHE A 84 6.49 -0.42 22.97
N SER A 85 5.67 -1.38 22.56
CA SER A 85 4.83 -1.29 21.36
C SER A 85 3.38 -1.02 21.77
N ALA A 86 2.88 0.19 21.52
CA ALA A 86 1.50 0.59 21.82
C ALA A 86 0.72 0.80 20.52
N ALA A 87 -0.42 0.12 20.37
CA ALA A 87 -1.46 0.61 19.47
C ALA A 87 -2.20 1.73 20.20
N PHE A 88 -2.14 2.96 19.68
CA PHE A 88 -2.87 4.09 20.21
C PHE A 88 -3.86 4.60 19.18
N SER A 89 -5.11 4.74 19.64
CA SER A 89 -6.22 5.21 18.82
C SER A 89 -6.45 6.69 19.15
N LEU A 90 -6.16 7.59 18.22
CA LEU A 90 -6.29 9.03 18.43
C LEU A 90 -7.75 9.45 18.17
N PRO A 91 -8.49 9.94 19.18
CA PRO A 91 -9.82 10.50 18.97
C PRO A 91 -9.70 11.91 18.38
N PHE A 92 -10.49 12.19 17.36
CA PHE A 92 -10.55 13.52 16.75
C PHE A 92 -11.76 14.28 17.30
N THR A 93 -11.52 15.31 18.11
CA THR A 93 -12.57 16.15 18.71
C THR A 93 -13.42 16.82 17.63
N TRP A 94 -14.75 16.78 17.77
CA TRP A 94 -15.67 17.28 16.75
C TRP A 94 -15.63 18.79 16.51
N ALA A 95 -15.24 19.56 17.52
CA ALA A 95 -15.34 21.02 17.51
C ALA A 95 -14.50 21.71 16.43
N ASP A 96 -13.48 21.02 15.90
CA ASP A 96 -12.51 21.59 14.98
C ASP A 96 -12.56 20.90 13.61
N PHE A 97 -13.02 21.63 12.60
CA PHE A 97 -13.06 21.14 11.22
C PHE A 97 -11.67 20.77 10.69
N GLY A 98 -10.62 21.49 11.08
CA GLY A 98 -9.24 21.19 10.68
C GLY A 98 -8.79 19.81 11.15
N LYS A 99 -9.17 19.43 12.37
CA LYS A 99 -8.91 18.07 12.90
C LYS A 99 -9.68 17.01 12.13
N GLN A 100 -10.95 17.26 11.78
CA GLN A 100 -11.76 16.33 10.98
C GLN A 100 -11.26 16.19 9.53
N LEU A 101 -10.70 17.26 8.96
CA LEU A 101 -10.04 17.22 7.66
C LEU A 101 -8.75 16.41 7.72
N ALA A 102 -7.92 16.63 8.74
CA ALA A 102 -6.72 15.85 8.97
C ALA A 102 -7.03 14.36 9.14
N PHE A 103 -8.07 14.00 9.91
CA PHE A 103 -8.57 12.63 9.99
C PHE A 103 -8.84 12.03 8.60
N SER A 104 -9.60 12.75 7.78
CA SER A 104 -10.02 12.27 6.45
C SER A 104 -8.84 12.05 5.52
N VAL A 105 -7.90 13.01 5.49
CA VAL A 105 -6.70 12.96 4.64
C VAL A 105 -5.71 11.90 5.12
N ILE A 106 -5.43 11.82 6.42
CA ILE A 106 -4.47 10.86 6.98
C ILE A 106 -4.99 9.43 6.87
N SER A 107 -6.28 9.22 7.17
CA SER A 107 -6.92 7.91 6.99
C SER A 107 -6.81 7.43 5.54
N PHE A 108 -7.13 8.29 4.57
CA PHE A 108 -6.99 7.95 3.16
C PHE A 108 -5.52 7.75 2.75
N SER A 109 -4.60 8.58 3.24
CA SER A 109 -3.17 8.47 2.93
C SER A 109 -2.58 7.14 3.40
N GLY A 110 -2.99 6.63 4.56
CA GLY A 110 -2.62 5.28 5.02
C GLY A 110 -3.09 4.19 4.05
N TRP A 111 -4.34 4.26 3.59
CA TRP A 111 -4.89 3.36 2.57
C TRP A 111 -4.13 3.45 1.24
N LEU A 112 -3.78 4.67 0.84
CA LEU A 112 -3.02 4.91 -0.38
C LEU A 112 -1.61 4.31 -0.29
N VAL A 113 -0.94 4.43 0.86
CA VAL A 113 0.36 3.78 1.10
C VAL A 113 0.22 2.26 0.98
N LEU A 114 -0.76 1.66 1.66
CA LEU A 114 -1.02 0.21 1.60
C LEU A 114 -1.27 -0.27 0.17
N TYR A 115 -2.10 0.45 -0.58
CA TYR A 115 -2.35 0.18 -2.00
C TYR A 115 -1.08 0.23 -2.84
N ASN A 116 -0.22 1.23 -2.62
CA ASN A 116 1.06 1.32 -3.35
C ASN A 116 2.01 0.16 -3.02
N PHE A 117 2.05 -0.32 -1.77
CA PHE A 117 2.81 -1.54 -1.44
C PHE A 117 2.31 -2.76 -2.21
N VAL A 118 0.98 -2.92 -2.35
CA VAL A 118 0.38 -3.99 -3.16
C VAL A 118 0.74 -3.85 -4.63
N LEU A 119 0.71 -2.63 -5.19
CA LEU A 119 1.12 -2.38 -6.57
C LEU A 119 2.60 -2.66 -6.80
N VAL A 120 3.46 -2.25 -5.86
CA VAL A 120 4.91 -2.50 -5.93
C VAL A 120 5.19 -4.00 -5.89
N PHE A 121 4.52 -4.74 -5.01
CA PHE A 121 4.59 -6.20 -5.00
C PHE A 121 4.14 -6.79 -6.35
N ALA A 122 2.96 -6.43 -6.85
CA ALA A 122 2.49 -6.88 -8.16
C ALA A 122 3.46 -6.51 -9.29
N SER A 123 4.19 -5.40 -9.13
CA SER A 123 5.20 -4.93 -10.07
C SER A 123 6.48 -5.77 -10.04
N THR A 124 6.88 -6.32 -8.90
CA THR A 124 8.06 -7.19 -8.82
C THR A 124 7.80 -8.59 -9.35
N ILE A 125 6.56 -9.06 -9.32
CA ILE A 125 6.14 -10.40 -9.79
C ILE A 125 5.43 -10.39 -11.15
N LYS A 126 5.63 -9.33 -11.95
CA LYS A 126 4.95 -9.13 -13.24
C LYS A 126 5.11 -10.35 -14.16
N PRO A 127 4.01 -11.00 -14.59
CA PRO A 127 4.07 -12.07 -15.57
C PRO A 127 4.58 -11.56 -16.92
N ALA A 128 5.47 -12.33 -17.55
CA ALA A 128 5.98 -12.05 -18.89
C ALA A 128 5.06 -12.55 -20.02
N THR A 129 3.81 -12.91 -19.71
CA THR A 129 2.86 -13.50 -20.66
C THR A 129 2.07 -12.44 -21.44
N GLU A 130 1.63 -12.78 -22.65
CA GLU A 130 0.74 -11.91 -23.45
C GLU A 130 -0.61 -11.66 -22.76
N ASP A 131 -1.12 -12.67 -22.05
CA ASP A 131 -2.36 -12.55 -21.27
C ASP A 131 -2.28 -11.50 -20.14
N ALA A 132 -1.07 -11.21 -19.64
CA ALA A 132 -0.84 -10.20 -18.62
C ALA A 132 -0.63 -8.78 -19.17
N ARG A 133 -0.75 -8.54 -20.49
CA ARG A 133 -0.52 -7.22 -21.11
C ARG A 133 -1.39 -6.12 -20.51
N ARG A 134 -2.69 -6.38 -20.30
CA ARG A 134 -3.62 -5.40 -19.68
C ARG A 134 -3.23 -5.10 -18.23
N TRP A 135 -2.81 -6.12 -17.48
CA TRP A 135 -2.37 -5.97 -16.10
C TRP A 135 -1.09 -5.11 -15.99
N ARG A 136 -0.10 -5.36 -16.85
CA ARG A 136 1.12 -4.54 -16.91
C ARG A 136 0.82 -3.08 -17.27
N TYR A 137 -0.11 -2.85 -18.21
CA TYR A 137 -0.56 -1.50 -18.54
C TYR A 137 -1.21 -0.81 -17.33
N PHE A 138 -2.06 -1.54 -16.60
CA PHE A 138 -2.66 -1.04 -15.37
C PHE A 138 -1.60 -0.65 -14.33
N LEU A 139 -0.66 -1.54 -14.00
CA LEU A 139 0.42 -1.24 -13.05
C LEU A 139 1.22 -0.01 -13.46
N ARG A 140 1.58 0.10 -14.74
CA ARG A 140 2.29 1.26 -15.29
C ARG A 140 1.48 2.56 -15.19
N SER A 141 0.15 2.51 -15.38
CA SER A 141 -0.71 3.68 -15.20
C SER A 141 -0.74 4.16 -13.75
N GLN A 142 -0.69 3.24 -12.79
CA GLN A 142 -0.77 3.55 -11.37
C GLN A 142 0.59 4.01 -10.81
N LEU A 143 1.65 3.24 -11.04
CA LEU A 143 3.01 3.49 -10.53
C LEU A 143 3.80 4.52 -11.35
N GLY A 144 3.42 4.74 -12.62
CA GLY A 144 4.12 5.68 -13.49
C GLY A 144 5.57 5.26 -13.75
N PHE A 145 6.51 6.16 -13.48
CA PHE A 145 7.95 5.90 -13.68
C PHE A 145 8.50 4.82 -12.73
N LEU A 146 7.89 4.65 -11.55
CA LEU A 146 8.32 3.65 -10.57
C LEU A 146 8.23 2.22 -11.14
N ASP A 147 7.27 1.99 -12.04
CA ASP A 147 7.07 0.70 -12.71
C ASP A 147 8.27 0.26 -13.57
N MET A 148 9.12 1.22 -13.99
CA MET A 148 10.28 0.98 -14.84
C MET A 148 11.56 0.65 -14.05
N LEU A 149 11.53 0.81 -12.72
CA LEU A 149 12.68 0.53 -11.88
C LEU A 149 12.81 -0.98 -11.63
N PRO A 150 14.05 -1.51 -11.51
CA PRO A 150 14.26 -2.89 -11.08
C PRO A 150 13.76 -3.10 -9.64
N ALA A 151 13.41 -4.34 -9.31
CA ALA A 151 12.85 -4.72 -8.01
C ALA A 151 13.71 -4.24 -6.82
N VAL A 152 15.04 -4.30 -6.98
CA VAL A 152 16.02 -3.86 -5.97
C VAL A 152 15.90 -2.38 -5.63
N LEU A 153 15.45 -1.54 -6.57
CA LEU A 153 15.29 -0.09 -6.35
C LEU A 153 13.86 0.29 -5.97
N ILE A 154 12.84 -0.34 -6.58
CA ILE A 154 11.43 0.04 -6.34
C ILE A 154 10.98 -0.30 -4.90
N VAL A 155 11.46 -1.41 -4.33
CA VAL A 155 11.07 -1.84 -2.97
C VAL A 155 11.59 -0.88 -1.89
N PRO A 156 12.89 -0.56 -1.79
CA PRO A 156 13.36 0.40 -0.78
C PRO A 156 12.77 1.80 -0.99
N LEU A 157 12.55 2.20 -2.26
CA LEU A 157 11.89 3.46 -2.56
C LEU A 157 10.44 3.49 -2.08
N ALA A 158 9.69 2.39 -2.23
CA ALA A 158 8.33 2.28 -1.70
C ALA A 158 8.28 2.39 -0.17
N ILE A 159 9.26 1.78 0.53
CA ILE A 159 9.40 1.90 1.99
C ILE A 159 9.70 3.35 2.37
N LEU A 160 10.64 4.00 1.69
CA LEU A 160 10.99 5.39 1.94
C LEU A 160 9.80 6.33 1.73
N LEU A 161 9.10 6.20 0.61
CA LEU A 161 7.91 7.01 0.31
C LEU A 161 6.78 6.77 1.32
N GLY A 162 6.53 5.52 1.70
CA GLY A 162 5.57 5.17 2.73
C GLY A 162 5.94 5.81 4.07
N ALA A 163 7.20 5.73 4.49
CA ALA A 163 7.70 6.36 5.70
C ALA A 163 7.57 7.88 5.63
N SER A 164 7.88 8.53 4.51
CA SER A 164 7.70 9.97 4.33
C SER A 164 6.24 10.41 4.50
N VAL A 165 5.28 9.64 3.96
CA VAL A 165 3.85 9.93 4.12
C VAL A 165 3.42 9.79 5.59
N HIS A 166 3.88 8.74 6.28
CA HIS A 166 3.60 8.56 7.70
C HIS A 166 4.24 9.64 8.57
N TYR A 167 5.46 10.06 8.24
CA TYR A 167 6.15 11.16 8.92
C TYR A 167 5.38 12.46 8.76
N GLY A 168 5.00 12.82 7.52
CA GLY A 168 4.19 14.02 7.25
C GLY A 168 2.84 13.98 7.97
N SER A 169 2.21 12.81 8.03
CA SER A 169 0.96 12.60 8.78
C SER A 169 1.15 12.83 10.28
N ALA A 170 2.17 12.23 10.88
CA ALA A 170 2.46 12.38 12.31
C ALA A 170 2.86 13.82 12.66
N TRP A 171 3.67 14.46 11.82
CA TRP A 171 4.03 15.86 11.98
C TRP A 171 2.81 16.78 11.91
N TRP A 172 1.89 16.55 10.97
CA TRP A 172 0.67 17.36 10.86
C TRP A 172 -0.25 17.18 12.07
N LEU A 173 -0.37 15.95 12.60
CA LEU A 173 -1.12 15.69 13.84
C LEU A 173 -0.50 16.39 15.06
N MET A 174 0.82 16.50 15.11
CA MET A 174 1.53 17.26 16.14
C MET A 174 1.22 18.76 16.05
N GLN A 175 1.20 19.33 14.84
CA GLN A 175 0.83 20.75 14.63
C GLN A 175 -0.62 21.05 15.06
N LEU A 176 -1.53 20.07 14.92
CA LEU A 176 -2.93 20.20 15.35
C LEU A 176 -3.15 19.92 16.84
N GLY A 177 -2.09 19.65 17.61
CA GLY A 177 -2.16 19.32 19.03
C GLY A 177 -2.89 18.01 19.32
N ILE A 178 -2.96 17.10 18.36
CA ILE A 178 -3.58 15.76 18.51
C ILE A 178 -2.54 14.77 19.02
N LEU A 179 -1.33 14.82 18.46
CA LEU A 179 -0.18 14.10 18.96
C LEU A 179 0.59 15.00 19.95
N PRO A 180 1.03 14.50 21.11
CA PRO A 180 1.93 15.27 21.98
C PRO A 180 3.21 15.66 21.24
N GLY A 181 3.89 16.71 21.69
CA GLY A 181 5.17 17.13 21.12
C GLY A 181 6.19 15.99 21.18
N GLN A 182 6.66 15.55 20.01
CA GLN A 182 7.66 14.49 19.87
C GLN A 182 8.96 15.07 19.32
N SER A 183 10.09 14.45 19.64
CA SER A 183 11.36 14.77 18.96
C SER A 183 11.28 14.33 17.47
N PRO A 184 12.06 14.96 16.57
CA PRO A 184 12.13 14.54 15.17
C PRO A 184 12.52 13.07 15.00
N GLU A 185 13.40 12.56 15.87
CA GLU A 185 13.82 11.17 15.92
C GLU A 185 12.66 10.24 16.26
N ALA A 186 11.87 10.58 17.30
CA ALA A 186 10.69 9.80 17.68
C ALA A 186 9.64 9.76 16.55
N LEU A 187 9.44 10.86 15.83
CA LEU A 187 8.56 10.88 14.65
C LEU A 187 9.09 10.00 13.51
N LEU A 188 10.40 9.97 13.28
CA LEU A 188 11.03 9.11 12.28
C LEU A 188 10.87 7.62 12.64
N HIS A 189 11.01 7.26 13.92
CA HIS A 189 10.78 5.90 14.40
C HIS A 189 9.32 5.46 14.24
N LEU A 190 8.37 6.33 14.60
CA LEU A 190 6.94 6.08 14.37
C LEU A 190 6.65 5.86 12.88
N ALA A 191 7.18 6.75 12.02
CA ALA A 191 6.93 6.70 10.59
C ALA A 191 7.53 5.47 9.90
N SER A 192 8.77 5.13 10.24
CA SER A 192 9.46 3.94 9.72
C SER A 192 8.81 2.65 10.21
N GLY A 193 8.44 2.57 11.50
CA GLY A 193 7.70 1.43 12.04
C GLY A 193 6.35 1.21 11.36
N MET A 194 5.58 2.27 11.10
CA MET A 194 4.34 2.19 10.33
C MET A 194 4.59 1.73 8.88
N ALA A 195 5.64 2.22 8.22
CA ALA A 195 6.01 1.75 6.88
C ALA A 195 6.38 0.25 6.86
N VAL A 196 7.12 -0.24 7.87
CA VAL A 196 7.45 -1.67 8.02
C VAL A 196 6.20 -2.49 8.27
N LEU A 197 5.25 -2.03 9.08
CA LEU A 197 3.98 -2.74 9.27
C LEU A 197 3.17 -2.87 7.99
N ASN A 198 3.23 -1.88 7.09
CA ASN A 198 2.57 -1.98 5.80
C ASN A 198 3.16 -3.11 4.94
N LEU A 199 4.43 -3.52 5.13
CA LEU A 199 4.99 -4.69 4.44
C LEU A 199 4.27 -6.00 4.79
N ARG A 200 3.53 -6.07 5.90
CA ARG A 200 2.73 -7.26 6.24
C ARG A 200 1.70 -7.59 5.17
N ILE A 201 1.14 -6.58 4.47
CA ILE A 201 0.22 -6.85 3.35
C ILE A 201 0.92 -7.57 2.21
N VAL A 202 2.19 -7.21 1.96
CA VAL A 202 3.01 -7.83 0.92
C VAL A 202 3.29 -9.29 1.28
N ALA A 203 3.61 -9.58 2.54
CA ALA A 203 3.78 -10.96 3.01
C ALA A 203 2.48 -11.78 2.85
N TRP A 204 1.32 -11.22 3.19
CA TRP A 204 0.03 -11.89 2.98
C TRP A 204 -0.28 -12.13 1.50
N MET A 205 -0.02 -11.14 0.64
CA MET A 205 -0.19 -11.30 -0.81
C MET A 205 0.76 -12.36 -1.38
N ALA A 206 2.02 -12.38 -0.91
CA ALA A 206 2.99 -13.39 -1.27
C ALA A 206 2.52 -14.80 -0.89
N LEU A 207 2.03 -14.99 0.34
CA LEU A 207 1.45 -16.26 0.77
C LEU A 207 0.23 -16.66 -0.07
N GLY A 208 -0.64 -15.71 -0.40
CA GLY A 208 -1.79 -15.95 -1.26
C GLY A 208 -1.40 -16.41 -2.67
N VAL A 209 -0.46 -15.71 -3.33
CA VAL A 209 0.04 -16.07 -4.67
C VAL A 209 0.75 -17.42 -4.64
N LEU A 210 1.62 -17.67 -3.66
CA LEU A 210 2.31 -18.95 -3.50
C LEU A 210 1.34 -20.09 -3.21
N GLY A 211 0.33 -19.87 -2.37
CA GLY A 211 -0.72 -20.85 -2.10
C GLY A 211 -1.52 -21.21 -3.35
N LEU A 212 -1.91 -20.21 -4.15
CA LEU A 212 -2.58 -20.45 -5.44
C LEU A 212 -1.67 -21.14 -6.45
N TYR A 213 -0.38 -20.80 -6.49
CA TYR A 213 0.62 -21.45 -7.33
C TYR A 213 0.76 -22.94 -6.98
N VAL A 214 0.89 -23.25 -5.69
CA VAL A 214 0.95 -24.63 -5.20
C VAL A 214 -0.34 -25.37 -5.57
N LEU A 215 -1.50 -24.78 -5.30
CA LEU A 215 -2.78 -25.40 -5.64
C LEU A 215 -2.90 -25.70 -7.14
N ASN A 216 -2.51 -24.77 -8.00
CA ASN A 216 -2.51 -24.93 -9.45
C ASN A 216 -1.51 -25.98 -9.95
N SER A 217 -0.43 -26.23 -9.21
CA SER A 217 0.56 -27.25 -9.53
C SER A 217 0.06 -28.68 -9.22
N TYR A 218 -0.84 -28.83 -8.24
CA TYR A 218 -1.42 -30.12 -7.84
C TYR A 218 -2.79 -30.40 -8.46
N ILE A 219 -3.58 -29.37 -8.71
CA ILE A 219 -4.93 -29.47 -9.25
C ILE A 219 -4.96 -28.71 -10.57
N TYR A 220 -5.26 -29.42 -11.66
CA TYR A 220 -5.43 -28.79 -12.97
C TYR A 220 -6.78 -28.08 -13.03
N PHE A 221 -6.76 -26.75 -13.06
CA PHE A 221 -7.96 -25.92 -13.17
C PHE A 221 -8.30 -25.48 -14.61
N GLY A 222 -7.70 -26.09 -15.63
CA GLY A 222 -7.92 -25.71 -17.03
C GLY A 222 -7.03 -24.57 -17.53
N GLU A 223 -7.15 -24.25 -18.83
CA GLU A 223 -6.32 -23.24 -19.49
C GLU A 223 -6.78 -21.78 -19.30
N HIS A 224 -7.34 -21.44 -18.14
CA HIS A 224 -7.79 -20.07 -17.89
C HIS A 224 -6.61 -19.10 -17.73
N LYS A 225 -6.77 -17.88 -18.25
CA LYS A 225 -5.76 -16.81 -18.20
C LYS A 225 -5.29 -16.49 -16.78
N PHE A 226 -6.22 -16.57 -15.81
CA PHE A 226 -5.93 -16.37 -14.40
C PHE A 226 -4.85 -17.35 -13.90
N TRP A 227 -4.99 -18.65 -14.17
CA TRP A 227 -4.04 -19.67 -13.74
C TRP A 227 -2.68 -19.54 -14.43
N LYS A 228 -2.65 -19.15 -15.71
CA LYS A 228 -1.40 -18.82 -16.42
C LYS A 228 -0.67 -17.63 -15.78
N ILE A 229 -1.41 -16.63 -15.30
CA ILE A 229 -0.85 -15.48 -14.57
C ILE A 229 -0.29 -15.92 -13.20
N ILE A 230 -1.07 -16.69 -12.43
CA ILE A 230 -0.64 -17.22 -11.13
C ILE A 230 0.62 -18.09 -11.27
N ASP A 231 0.65 -18.99 -12.26
CA ASP A 231 1.80 -19.84 -12.54
C ASP A 231 3.07 -19.00 -12.82
N SER A 232 2.98 -18.05 -13.74
CA SER A 232 4.10 -17.18 -14.09
C SER A 232 4.54 -16.28 -12.91
N SER A 233 3.61 -15.75 -12.13
CA SER A 233 3.93 -14.95 -10.93
C SER A 233 4.57 -15.79 -9.84
N GLY A 234 4.08 -17.01 -9.59
CA GLY A 234 4.68 -17.94 -8.64
C GLY A 234 6.11 -18.31 -9.03
N GLN A 235 6.35 -18.64 -10.30
CA GLN A 235 7.70 -18.91 -10.80
C GLN A 235 8.64 -17.70 -10.65
N ALA A 236 8.15 -16.48 -10.90
CA ALA A 236 8.93 -15.26 -10.69
C ALA A 236 9.33 -15.09 -9.20
N MET A 237 8.41 -15.38 -8.27
CA MET A 237 8.69 -15.33 -6.83
C MET A 237 9.70 -16.40 -6.39
N LEU A 238 9.71 -17.57 -7.03
CA LEU A 238 10.65 -18.65 -6.71
C LEU A 238 12.02 -18.47 -7.37
N SER A 239 12.14 -17.60 -8.38
CA SER A 239 13.39 -17.38 -9.11
C SER A 239 14.61 -17.09 -8.21
N PRO A 240 14.53 -16.27 -7.15
CA PRO A 240 15.66 -16.05 -6.25
C PRO A 240 16.06 -17.31 -5.47
N LEU A 241 15.10 -18.18 -5.15
CA LEU A 241 15.34 -19.40 -4.40
C LEU A 241 15.93 -20.52 -5.25
N ARG A 242 15.84 -20.44 -6.58
CA ARG A 242 16.51 -21.37 -7.51
C ARG A 242 18.04 -21.31 -7.42
N LEU A 243 18.59 -20.27 -6.78
CA LEU A 243 20.01 -20.20 -6.45
C LEU A 243 20.44 -21.27 -5.43
N PHE A 244 19.50 -21.79 -4.65
CA PHE A 244 19.75 -22.82 -3.65
C PHE A 244 19.26 -24.18 -4.16
N PRO A 245 20.01 -25.28 -3.94
CA PRO A 245 19.59 -26.62 -4.32
C PRO A 245 18.50 -27.14 -3.36
N LEU A 246 17.28 -26.64 -3.52
CA LEU A 246 16.11 -26.99 -2.70
C LEU A 246 15.31 -28.20 -3.26
N GLN A 247 15.86 -28.90 -4.24
CA GLN A 247 15.27 -30.10 -4.80
C GLN A 247 15.85 -31.32 -4.09
N TRP A 248 14.98 -32.13 -3.48
CA TRP A 248 15.37 -33.43 -2.92
C TRP A 248 14.71 -34.52 -3.75
N GLY A 249 15.51 -35.18 -4.59
CA GLY A 249 15.00 -36.18 -5.54
C GLY A 249 14.07 -35.54 -6.57
N LYS A 250 12.81 -35.99 -6.61
CA LYS A 250 11.78 -35.47 -7.52
C LYS A 250 10.90 -34.37 -6.90
N VAL A 251 11.14 -34.03 -5.63
CA VAL A 251 10.30 -33.08 -4.88
C VAL A 251 11.00 -31.72 -4.84
N ASP A 252 10.30 -30.68 -5.30
CA ASP A 252 10.73 -29.29 -5.22
C ASP A 252 10.20 -28.63 -3.94
N PHE A 253 11.10 -28.29 -3.01
CA PHE A 253 10.76 -27.61 -1.75
C PHE A 253 10.80 -26.08 -1.85
N ALA A 254 11.14 -25.50 -3.01
CA ALA A 254 11.21 -24.05 -3.17
C ALA A 254 9.89 -23.33 -2.82
N PRO A 255 8.69 -23.82 -3.19
CA PRO A 255 7.43 -23.20 -2.80
C PRO A 255 7.22 -23.15 -1.28
N LEU A 256 7.54 -24.25 -0.58
CA LEU A 256 7.41 -24.34 0.87
C LEU A 256 8.41 -23.44 1.58
N ALA A 257 9.66 -23.37 1.09
CA ALA A 257 10.67 -22.46 1.61
C ALA A 257 10.26 -20.99 1.43
N ALA A 258 9.68 -20.62 0.27
CA ALA A 258 9.18 -19.28 0.02
C ALA A 258 8.03 -18.91 0.97
N MET A 259 7.09 -19.84 1.19
CA MET A 259 6.00 -19.65 2.14
C MET A 259 6.51 -19.50 3.58
N ALA A 260 7.48 -20.33 3.98
CA ALA A 260 8.11 -20.24 5.29
C ALA A 260 8.85 -18.90 5.48
N ALA A 261 9.54 -18.40 4.45
CA ALA A 261 10.19 -17.10 4.48
C ALA A 261 9.18 -15.94 4.59
N ALA A 262 8.09 -15.96 3.81
CA ALA A 262 7.03 -14.97 3.88
C ALA A 262 6.34 -14.96 5.25
N TRP A 263 6.05 -16.15 5.79
CA TRP A 263 5.48 -16.32 7.13
C TRP A 263 6.45 -15.86 8.22
N GLY A 264 7.73 -16.24 8.13
CA GLY A 264 8.78 -15.80 9.04
C GLY A 264 8.91 -14.27 9.05
N GLY A 265 8.87 -13.64 7.87
CA GLY A 265 8.81 -12.18 7.74
C GLY A 265 7.61 -11.56 8.45
N LEU A 266 6.43 -12.16 8.32
CA LEU A 266 5.22 -11.72 9.03
C LEU A 266 5.39 -11.78 10.56
N LEU A 267 6.03 -12.84 11.07
CA LEU A 267 6.33 -12.98 12.49
C LEU A 267 7.33 -11.92 12.96
N LEU A 268 8.37 -11.64 12.18
CA LEU A 268 9.38 -10.62 12.50
C LEU A 268 8.80 -9.20 12.50
N MET A 269 7.83 -8.93 11.63
CA MET A 269 7.12 -7.65 11.56
C MET A 269 6.03 -7.50 12.63
N HIS A 270 5.94 -8.42 13.61
CA HIS A 270 5.04 -8.26 14.75
C HIS A 270 5.53 -7.12 15.66
N PRO A 271 4.64 -6.26 16.19
CA PRO A 271 5.05 -5.08 16.92
C PRO A 271 6.06 -5.34 18.06
N GLU A 272 5.81 -6.38 18.84
CA GLU A 272 6.64 -6.83 19.97
C GLU A 272 8.01 -7.37 19.55
N ARG A 273 8.13 -7.93 18.33
CA ARG A 273 9.42 -8.47 17.85
C ARG A 273 10.27 -7.40 17.17
N LEU A 274 9.63 -6.41 16.56
CA LEU A 274 10.30 -5.25 15.98
C LEU A 274 10.98 -4.41 17.07
N SER A 275 10.33 -4.20 18.23
CA SER A 275 10.96 -3.48 19.36
C SER A 275 12.21 -4.21 19.86
N TRP A 276 12.15 -5.54 20.02
CA TRP A 276 13.31 -6.36 20.39
C TRP A 276 14.45 -6.31 19.36
N LEU A 277 14.13 -6.38 18.07
CA LEU A 277 15.12 -6.28 16.99
C LEU A 277 15.81 -4.92 17.00
N TYR A 278 15.04 -3.87 17.25
CA TYR A 278 15.52 -2.50 17.31
C TYR A 278 16.48 -2.28 18.50
N GLN A 279 16.16 -2.83 19.67
CA GLN A 279 17.07 -2.80 20.84
C GLN A 279 18.43 -3.45 20.53
N ARG A 280 18.47 -4.55 19.77
CA ARG A 280 19.71 -5.27 19.42
C ARG A 280 20.56 -4.61 18.36
N LEU A 281 20.00 -3.71 17.55
CA LEU A 281 20.73 -3.02 16.48
C LEU A 281 21.35 -1.71 16.95
N ILE A 282 20.92 -1.20 18.10
CA ILE A 282 21.32 0.11 18.65
C ILE A 282 22.05 0.00 19.99
N GLY A 283 21.86 -1.10 20.72
CA GLY A 283 22.70 -1.47 21.87
C GLY A 283 23.93 -2.25 21.45
#